data_AF-A0AAV9CXW8-F1
#
_entry.id   AF-A0AAV9CXW8-F1
#
_cell.length_a   1.000
_cell.length_b   1.000
_cell.length_c   1.000
_cell.angle_alpha   90.00
_cell.angle_beta   90.00
_cell.angle_gamma   90.00
#
_symmetry.space_group_name_H-M   'P 1'
#
loop_
_entity.id
_entity.type
_entity.pdbx_description
1 polymer ?
#
loop_
_entity_poly.entity_id
_entity_poly.type
_entity_poly.pdbx_seq_one_letter_code
_entity_poly.pdbx_strand_id
1 'polypeptide(L)'
;MANAFSELTDPMDQRSRLEEQIKLHNERRAQNVALEENSESDDTNYEVSLDVDFLNALEQGMPPASGMGLGIDRLVMLITNSASIRDVIAFPILKAQQ
;
A
#
# COMPACT_ATOMS: atom_id res chain seq x y z
N MET A 1 4.23 -7.81 12.44
CA MET A 1 5.63 -8.14 12.02
C MET A 1 5.65 -8.54 10.55
N ALA A 2 4.84 -9.51 10.14
CA ALA A 2 4.63 -9.85 8.74
C ALA A 2 3.14 -9.88 8.40
N ASN A 3 2.83 -9.67 7.13
CA ASN A 3 1.51 -9.92 6.54
C ASN A 3 1.66 -11.08 5.55
N ALA A 4 0.73 -12.02 5.53
CA ALA A 4 0.74 -13.14 4.61
C ALA A 4 -0.70 -13.53 4.22
N PHE A 5 -0.87 -14.00 2.99
CA PHE A 5 -2.17 -14.42 2.47
C PHE A 5 -1.98 -15.41 1.31
N SER A 6 -2.98 -16.26 1.10
CA SER A 6 -3.11 -16.95 -0.18
C SER A 6 -3.47 -15.92 -1.24
N GLU A 7 -2.76 -15.94 -2.36
CA GLU A 7 -2.98 -14.99 -3.44
C GLU A 7 -4.34 -15.23 -4.09
N LEU A 8 -5.01 -14.14 -4.48
CA LEU A 8 -6.24 -14.23 -5.26
C LEU A 8 -5.87 -14.43 -6.73
N THR A 9 -6.07 -15.66 -7.22
CA THR A 9 -5.70 -16.04 -8.59
C THR A 9 -6.87 -15.98 -9.57
N ASP A 10 -8.10 -15.75 -9.11
CA ASP A 10 -9.29 -15.59 -9.96
C ASP A 10 -9.29 -14.18 -10.59
N PRO A 11 -9.11 -14.05 -11.92
CA PRO A 11 -9.04 -12.74 -12.57
C PRO A 11 -10.35 -11.95 -12.48
N MET A 12 -11.50 -12.64 -12.44
CA MET A 12 -12.81 -12.00 -12.40
C MET A 12 -13.10 -11.42 -11.02
N ASP A 13 -12.80 -12.17 -9.95
CA ASP A 13 -12.89 -11.66 -8.59
C ASP A 13 -11.89 -10.51 -8.36
N GLN A 14 -10.63 -10.70 -8.79
CA GLN A 14 -9.61 -9.67 -8.68
C GLN A 14 -10.02 -8.37 -9.36
N ARG A 15 -10.57 -8.44 -10.58
CA ARG A 15 -11.07 -7.27 -11.31
C ARG A 15 -12.18 -6.55 -10.54
N SER A 16 -13.19 -7.29 -10.06
CA SER A 16 -14.31 -6.70 -9.30
C SER A 16 -13.81 -5.94 -8.07
N ARG A 17 -12.83 -6.50 -7.36
CA ARG A 17 -12.23 -5.85 -6.17
C ARG A 17 -11.45 -4.60 -6.51
N LEU A 18 -10.67 -4.63 -7.60
CA LEU A 18 -9.91 -3.45 -8.04
C LEU A 18 -10.84 -2.32 -8.48
N GLU A 19 -11.91 -2.63 -9.21
CA GLU A 19 -12.92 -1.64 -9.62
C GLU A 19 -13.61 -1.00 -8.40
N GLU A 20 -13.95 -1.80 -7.38
CA GLU A 20 -14.50 -1.28 -6.12
C GLU A 20 -13.50 -0.39 -5.35
N GLN A 21 -12.23 -0.80 -5.28
CA GLN A 21 -11.17 -0.02 -4.64
C GLN A 21 -10.95 1.33 -5.33
N ILE A 22 -10.95 1.37 -6.67
CA ILE A 22 -10.83 2.60 -7.46
C ILE A 22 -12.03 3.52 -7.18
N LYS A 23 -13.24 2.97 -7.14
CA LYS A 23 -14.45 3.74 -6.82
C LYS A 23 -14.33 4.39 -5.42
N LEU A 24 -13.99 3.60 -4.41
CA LEU A 24 -13.82 4.09 -3.04
C LEU A 24 -12.68 5.11 -2.93
N HIS A 25 -11.58 4.92 -3.66
CA HIS A 25 -10.49 5.88 -3.71
C HIS A 25 -10.95 7.22 -4.30
N ASN A 26 -11.66 7.20 -5.43
CA ASN A 26 -12.16 8.40 -6.09
C ASN A 26 -13.19 9.15 -5.24
N GLU A 27 -14.06 8.43 -4.52
CA GLU A 27 -15.00 9.01 -3.56
C GLU A 27 -14.25 9.71 -2.41
N ARG A 28 -13.24 9.05 -1.81
CA ARG A 28 -12.41 9.68 -0.76
C ARG A 28 -11.66 10.89 -1.28
N ARG A 29 -11.10 10.83 -2.49
CA ARG A 29 -10.42 11.97 -3.12
C ARG A 29 -11.36 13.15 -3.29
N ALA A 30 -12.57 12.93 -3.81
CA ALA A 30 -13.57 13.98 -3.97
C ALA A 30 -13.98 14.62 -2.62
N GLN A 31 -14.02 13.83 -1.54
CA GLN A 31 -14.28 14.32 -0.18
C GLN A 31 -13.09 15.11 0.40
N ASN A 32 -11.86 14.65 0.18
CA ASN A 32 -10.65 15.31 0.69
C ASN A 32 -10.39 16.65 0.00
N VAL A 33 -10.64 16.76 -1.30
CA VAL A 33 -10.56 18.05 -2.04
C VAL A 33 -11.50 19.12 -1.46
N ALA A 34 -12.58 18.73 -0.78
CA ALA A 34 -13.48 19.68 -0.10
C ALA A 34 -12.99 20.14 1.28
N LEU A 35 -11.91 19.56 1.81
CA LEU A 35 -11.32 19.83 3.13
C LEU A 35 -9.90 20.44 3.04
N GLU A 36 -9.34 20.56 1.84
CA GLU A 36 -7.99 21.03 1.57
C GLU A 36 -7.88 22.57 1.58
N GLU A 37 -7.87 23.18 2.77
CA GLU A 37 -7.17 24.46 2.97
C GLU A 37 -5.82 24.30 3.68
N ASN A 38 -5.43 23.12 4.23
CA ASN A 38 -4.20 23.04 5.04
C ASN A 38 -3.51 21.66 5.22
N SER A 39 -3.83 20.60 4.48
CA SER A 39 -3.16 19.29 4.67
C SER A 39 -2.33 18.85 3.46
N GLU A 40 -1.00 18.89 3.60
CA GLU A 40 -0.02 18.19 2.75
C GLU A 40 -0.12 16.65 2.92
N SER A 41 -1.32 16.06 2.80
CA SER A 41 -1.46 14.60 2.75
C SER A 41 -1.35 14.14 1.29
N ASP A 42 -0.11 14.00 0.83
CA ASP A 42 0.27 13.54 -0.52
C ASP A 42 -0.28 12.14 -0.87
N ASP A 43 -0.71 11.36 0.14
CA ASP A 43 -1.09 9.95 0.00
C ASP A 43 -2.52 9.72 -0.55
N THR A 44 -3.30 10.78 -0.83
CA THR A 44 -4.69 10.61 -1.34
C THR A 44 -4.98 11.30 -2.67
N ASN A 45 -3.99 11.97 -3.27
CA ASN A 45 -4.23 12.80 -4.47
C ASN A 45 -3.68 12.21 -5.77
N TYR A 46 -3.13 10.99 -5.75
CA TYR A 46 -2.72 10.31 -6.98
C TYR A 46 -3.92 9.66 -7.68
N GLU A 47 -3.86 9.57 -9.01
CA GLU A 47 -4.88 8.89 -9.79
C GLU A 47 -4.68 7.37 -9.70
N VAL A 48 -5.70 6.65 -9.24
CA VAL A 48 -5.72 5.18 -9.24
C VAL A 48 -6.52 4.71 -10.44
N SER A 49 -5.86 4.00 -11.34
CA SER A 49 -6.47 3.38 -12.51
C SER A 49 -6.40 1.86 -12.43
N LEU A 50 -7.20 1.18 -13.26
CA LEU A 50 -7.20 -0.27 -13.31
C LEU A 50 -5.92 -0.77 -13.98
N ASP A 51 -5.17 -1.63 -13.29
CA ASP A 51 -4.00 -2.30 -13.86
C ASP A 51 -4.45 -3.47 -14.75
N VAL A 52 -4.64 -3.16 -16.03
CA VAL A 52 -5.09 -4.12 -17.03
C VAL A 52 -4.00 -5.16 -17.33
N ASP A 53 -2.72 -4.78 -17.26
CA ASP A 53 -1.61 -5.70 -17.55
C ASP A 53 -1.47 -6.76 -16.46
N PHE A 54 -1.66 -6.38 -15.19
CA PHE A 54 -1.74 -7.34 -14.08
C PHE A 54 -2.90 -8.32 -14.25
N LEU A 55 -4.10 -7.84 -14.60
CA LEU A 55 -5.26 -8.71 -14.86
C LEU A 55 -5.01 -9.66 -16.04
N ASN A 56 -4.47 -9.14 -17.15
CA ASN A 56 -4.10 -9.95 -18.31
C ASN A 56 -3.10 -11.05 -17.93
N ALA A 57 -2.14 -10.75 -17.05
CA ALA A 57 -1.18 -11.72 -16.55
C ALA A 57 -1.85 -12.81 -15.68
N LEU A 58 -2.83 -12.46 -14.85
CA LEU A 58 -3.63 -13.43 -14.09
C LEU A 58 -4.43 -14.34 -15.02
N GLU A 59 -5.01 -13.80 -16.09
CA GLU A 59 -5.79 -14.55 -17.09
C GLU A 59 -4.94 -15.58 -17.87
N GLN A 60 -3.62 -15.39 -17.96
CA GLN A 60 -2.73 -16.41 -18.53
C GLN A 60 -2.62 -17.68 -17.67
N GLY A 61 -3.16 -17.65 -16.44
CA GLY A 61 -3.22 -18.80 -15.55
C GLY A 61 -2.18 -18.73 -14.43
N MET A 62 -2.39 -17.81 -13.49
CA MET A 62 -1.59 -17.77 -12.26
C MET A 62 -1.82 -19.06 -11.44
N PRO A 63 -0.76 -19.82 -11.09
CA PRO A 63 -0.91 -20.99 -10.24
C PRO A 63 -1.28 -20.59 -8.80
N PRO A 64 -1.86 -21.52 -8.01
CA PRO A 64 -2.08 -21.28 -6.59
C PRO A 64 -0.78 -20.86 -5.90
N ALA A 65 -0.78 -19.67 -5.29
CA ALA A 65 0.38 -19.07 -4.67
C ALA A 65 0.03 -18.44 -3.31
N SER A 66 1.05 -18.07 -2.55
CA SER A 66 0.90 -17.31 -1.31
C SER A 66 2.00 -16.27 -1.21
N GLY A 67 1.63 -15.07 -0.78
CA GLY A 67 2.55 -13.96 -0.56
C GLY A 67 2.83 -13.75 0.91
N MET A 68 4.01 -13.23 1.22
CA MET A 68 4.38 -12.73 2.54
C MET A 68 5.20 -11.45 2.41
N GLY A 69 4.83 -10.42 3.16
CA GLY A 69 5.63 -9.22 3.38
C GLY A 69 6.14 -9.17 4.82
N LEU A 70 7.45 -9.01 5.00
CA LEU A 70 8.10 -8.88 6.31
C LEU A 70 8.66 -7.45 6.48
N GLY A 71 8.27 -6.77 7.55
CA GLY A 71 8.83 -5.46 7.87
C GLY A 71 10.21 -5.58 8.50
N ILE A 72 11.27 -5.38 7.70
CA ILE A 72 12.67 -5.52 8.16
C ILE A 72 12.98 -4.53 9.27
N ASP A 73 12.63 -3.25 9.13
CA ASP A 73 12.89 -2.24 10.17
C ASP A 73 12.22 -2.61 11.49
N ARG A 74 10.96 -3.08 11.44
CA ARG A 74 10.24 -3.54 12.63
C ARG A 74 10.86 -4.78 13.26
N LEU A 75 11.39 -5.69 12.44
CA LEU A 75 12.14 -6.85 12.92
C LEU A 75 13.40 -6.41 13.66
N VAL A 76 14.17 -5.49 13.07
CA VAL A 76 15.38 -4.96 13.69
C VAL A 76 15.04 -4.24 15.00
N MET A 77 14.02 -3.37 15.01
CA MET A 77 13.55 -2.69 16.22
C MET A 77 13.26 -3.65 17.37
N LEU A 78 12.61 -4.78 17.08
CA LEU A 78 12.32 -5.80 18.08
C LEU A 78 13.59 -6.46 18.61
N ILE A 79 14.53 -6.82 17.72
CA ILE A 79 15.78 -7.49 18.09
C ILE A 79 16.72 -6.56 18.88
N THR A 80 16.70 -5.26 18.56
CA THR A 80 17.54 -4.25 19.22
C THR A 80 16.84 -3.57 20.41
N ASN A 81 15.58 -3.94 20.72
CA ASN A 81 14.74 -3.29 21.71
C ASN A 81 14.64 -1.76 21.51
N SER A 82 14.57 -1.33 20.26
CA SER A 82 14.46 0.08 19.88
C SER A 82 12.98 0.50 19.82
N ALA A 83 12.63 1.56 20.55
CA ALA A 83 11.25 2.06 20.58
C ALA A 83 10.87 2.87 19.32
N SER A 84 11.86 3.43 18.61
CA SER A 84 11.66 4.26 17.42
C SER A 84 12.29 3.64 16.17
N ILE A 85 11.60 3.74 15.04
CA ILE A 85 12.14 3.30 13.73
C ILE A 85 13.37 4.11 13.31
N ARG A 86 13.51 5.35 13.79
CA ARG A 86 14.67 6.19 13.50
C ARG A 86 15.97 5.65 14.11
N ASP A 87 15.87 4.81 15.14
CA ASP A 87 17.03 4.24 15.82
C ASP A 87 17.63 3.06 15.05
N VAL A 88 16.91 2.54 14.04
CA VAL A 88 17.35 1.38 13.23
C VAL A 88 17.62 1.74 11.77
N ILE A 89 17.44 3.00 11.39
CA ILE A 89 17.74 3.53 10.05
C ILE A 89 18.99 4.41 10.15
N ALA A 90 20.00 4.13 9.33
CA ALA A 90 21.28 4.86 9.38
C ALA A 90 21.13 6.38 9.14
N PHE A 91 20.24 6.78 8.23
CA PHE A 91 19.95 8.17 7.89
C PHE A 91 18.44 8.40 7.82
N PRO A 92 17.75 8.57 8.96
CA PRO A 92 16.31 8.74 8.97
C PRO A 92 15.91 10.10 8.40
N ILE A 93 14.71 10.20 7.82
CA ILE A 93 14.13 11.49 7.43
C ILE A 93 13.93 12.33 8.69
N LEU A 94 14.60 13.48 8.75
CA LEU A 94 14.48 14.46 9.81
C LEU A 94 13.64 15.65 9.33
N LYS A 95 12.87 16.25 10.25
CA LYS A 95 12.17 17.50 9.97
C LYS A 95 13.21 18.61 9.86
N ALA A 96 13.20 19.38 8.77
CA ALA A 96 14.05 20.54 8.64
C ALA A 96 13.78 21.52 9.79
N GLN A 97 14.83 22.01 10.45
CA GLN A 97 14.69 23.09 11.42
C GLN A 97 14.55 24.40 10.64
N GLN A 98 13.40 25.04 10.76
CA GLN A 98 13.17 26.42 10.32
C GLN A 98 13.68 27.38 11.39
#